data_AF-F7K668-F1
#
_entry.id   AF-F7K668-F1
#
_cell.length_a   1.000
_cell.length_b   1.000
_cell.length_c   1.000
_cell.angle_alpha   90.00
_cell.angle_beta   90.00
_cell.angle_gamma   90.00
#
_symmetry.space_group_name_H-M   'P 1'
#
loop_
_entity.id
_entity.type
_entity.pdbx_description
1 polymer ?
#
loop_
_entity_poly.entity_id
_entity_poly.type
_entity_poly.pdbx_seq_one_letter_code
_entity_poly.pdbx_strand_id
1 'polypeptide(L)'
;MSQIKLLDCTLRDGGYINDWNFGFQTIRSLIRKLIEAQVDYVEVGFLRNCEYNADKAVFNNCSEMIPILPDKRGNTKFTAMALHNKYDVEKLEDYDRDTIDAVRVTFHDYDIDEGLAFVKRVKEKGYQVFCNPINIMGYTDAQLLQIIDKVNQIKPYAFSIVDTFGSMMKEDLLRIYSLVEHNLNKDIIIGLHLHENLAQSYALAQEYIELQSGNRKSVIDASMFGMGRAPGNLCMELIMDYMNRKQEGHYNVNPVLDGIDEHIVHFKEIEPWGYNIAYALSAKYNLHRNYAEYLLEKGRLNAKQINQILSQIETNKKTVYDETYIEKIYLDFQSNIVDDSDTINVLKKKFDKKRIIVLAPGSSLSSYKDDIQKFINSGETVIISANFIPTNYKIDFAFFSNARRYDAWKEQIDERNCIISSNLLEEGRKAEFIVNYSDLSIDDNGRCDNCTIMLIKLLRKCGIQDIYIAGFDGYDEAGNNYIDTYMVSIHTKGKEENVRIKKYVDDLKDSMMNLIFLTPSKYE
;
A
#
# COMPACT_ATOMS: atom_id res chain seq x y z
N MET A 1 32.83 -3.51 -20.38
CA MET A 1 31.39 -3.75 -20.60
C MET A 1 30.71 -3.79 -19.24
N SER A 2 29.67 -2.98 -19.06
CA SER A 2 28.84 -2.97 -17.86
C SER A 2 28.36 -4.38 -17.49
N GLN A 3 28.40 -4.75 -16.20
CA GLN A 3 27.81 -5.99 -15.69
C GLN A 3 26.28 -5.88 -15.54
N ILE A 4 25.74 -4.68 -15.70
CA ILE A 4 24.31 -4.35 -15.64
C ILE A 4 23.80 -4.22 -17.06
N LYS A 5 22.69 -4.92 -17.33
CA LYS A 5 22.00 -4.98 -18.62
C LYS A 5 20.57 -4.47 -18.47
N LEU A 6 19.98 -4.00 -19.57
CA LEU A 6 18.59 -3.51 -19.59
C LEU A 6 17.67 -4.49 -20.31
N LEU A 7 16.47 -4.69 -19.75
CA LEU A 7 15.41 -5.49 -20.34
C LEU A 7 14.18 -4.62 -20.61
N ASP A 8 13.72 -4.57 -21.85
CA ASP A 8 12.45 -3.94 -22.21
C ASP A 8 11.28 -4.90 -21.96
N CYS A 9 10.26 -4.42 -21.25
CA CYS A 9 9.02 -5.14 -20.98
C CYS A 9 7.77 -4.45 -21.54
N THR A 10 7.93 -3.55 -22.53
CA THR A 10 6.83 -2.77 -23.12
C THR A 10 5.72 -3.65 -23.69
N LEU A 11 6.09 -4.67 -24.47
CA LEU A 11 5.12 -5.57 -25.11
C LEU A 11 4.49 -6.59 -24.14
N ARG A 12 5.07 -6.78 -22.96
CA ARG A 12 4.58 -7.73 -21.94
C ARG A 12 3.82 -7.03 -20.83
N ASP A 13 4.49 -6.16 -20.08
CA ASP A 13 3.86 -5.43 -18.97
C ASP A 13 2.97 -4.30 -19.49
N GLY A 14 3.44 -3.56 -20.49
CA GLY A 14 2.62 -2.53 -21.14
C GLY A 14 1.33 -3.08 -21.74
N GLY A 15 1.31 -4.37 -22.11
CA GLY A 15 0.11 -5.01 -22.62
C GLY A 15 -1.06 -5.10 -21.62
N TYR A 16 -0.85 -4.87 -20.33
CA TYR A 16 -1.96 -4.71 -19.38
C TYR A 16 -2.83 -3.48 -19.67
N ILE A 17 -2.32 -2.48 -20.40
CA ILE A 17 -3.04 -1.24 -20.75
C ILE A 17 -4.00 -1.46 -21.93
N ASN A 18 -3.68 -2.35 -22.87
CA ASN A 18 -4.44 -2.52 -24.12
C ASN A 18 -4.82 -3.97 -24.41
N ASP A 19 -4.86 -4.84 -23.38
CA ASP A 19 -5.10 -6.29 -23.52
C ASP A 19 -4.16 -6.95 -24.55
N TRP A 20 -2.89 -6.51 -24.52
CA TRP A 20 -1.79 -6.90 -25.40
C TRP A 20 -2.05 -6.66 -26.89
N ASN A 21 -3.11 -5.93 -27.25
CA ASN A 21 -3.53 -5.68 -28.63
C ASN A 21 -2.80 -4.45 -29.21
N PHE A 22 -1.51 -4.61 -29.48
CA PHE A 22 -0.66 -3.56 -30.04
C PHE A 22 -0.82 -3.41 -31.56
N GLY A 23 -1.24 -4.47 -32.26
CA GLY A 23 -1.24 -4.55 -33.71
C GLY A 23 0.08 -5.09 -34.26
N PHE A 24 0.01 -5.96 -35.26
CA PHE A 24 1.16 -6.71 -35.79
C PHE A 24 2.32 -5.81 -36.23
N GLN A 25 2.02 -4.71 -36.94
CA GLN A 25 3.05 -3.78 -37.42
C GLN A 25 3.69 -2.97 -36.29
N THR A 26 2.91 -2.60 -35.28
CA THR A 26 3.40 -1.87 -34.11
C THR A 26 4.33 -2.76 -33.28
N ILE A 27 3.96 -4.02 -33.04
CA ILE A 27 4.84 -5.00 -32.35
C ILE A 27 6.20 -5.10 -33.06
N ARG A 28 6.18 -5.30 -34.38
CA ARG A 28 7.40 -5.40 -35.19
C ARG A 28 8.23 -4.12 -35.16
N SER A 29 7.57 -2.96 -35.24
CA SER A 29 8.23 -1.65 -35.19
C SER A 29 8.95 -1.44 -33.86
N LEU A 30 8.26 -1.71 -32.75
CA LEU A 30 8.80 -1.58 -31.39
C LEU A 30 10.01 -2.51 -31.18
N ILE A 31 9.91 -3.79 -31.55
CA ILE A 31 11.02 -4.75 -31.46
C ILE A 31 12.23 -4.26 -32.25
N ARG A 32 12.03 -3.80 -33.50
CA ARG A 32 13.13 -3.30 -34.34
C ARG A 32 13.80 -2.08 -33.71
N LYS A 33 13.02 -1.13 -33.19
CA LYS A 33 13.55 0.07 -32.53
C LYS A 33 14.36 -0.27 -31.28
N LEU A 34 13.93 -1.25 -30.49
CA LEU A 34 14.68 -1.73 -29.32
C LEU A 34 16.02 -2.39 -29.70
N ILE A 35 16.06 -3.12 -30.82
CA ILE A 35 17.31 -3.69 -31.36
C ILE A 35 18.24 -2.57 -31.86
N GLU A 36 17.72 -1.60 -32.61
CA GLU A 36 18.48 -0.43 -33.07
C GLU A 36 19.00 0.42 -31.90
N ALA A 37 18.28 0.41 -30.78
CA ALA A 37 18.66 1.02 -29.52
C ALA A 37 19.72 0.25 -28.72
N GLN A 38 20.09 -0.96 -29.17
CA GLN A 38 21.02 -1.88 -28.51
C GLN A 38 20.57 -2.34 -27.12
N VAL A 39 19.25 -2.47 -26.90
CA VAL A 39 18.71 -3.02 -25.65
C VAL A 39 19.15 -4.49 -25.51
N ASP A 40 19.60 -4.91 -24.32
CA ASP A 40 20.16 -6.25 -24.11
C ASP A 40 19.11 -7.35 -24.21
N TYR A 41 17.91 -7.12 -23.65
CA TYR A 41 16.80 -8.07 -23.66
C TYR A 41 15.50 -7.38 -24.07
N VAL A 42 14.71 -8.02 -24.93
CA VAL A 42 13.37 -7.57 -25.28
C VAL A 42 12.38 -8.67 -24.92
N GLU A 43 11.44 -8.36 -24.01
CA GLU A 43 10.35 -9.25 -23.64
C GLU A 43 9.21 -9.10 -24.64
N VAL A 44 9.10 -10.06 -25.56
CA VAL A 44 8.25 -9.96 -26.75
C VAL A 44 6.77 -10.21 -26.46
N GLY A 45 6.42 -10.67 -25.26
CA GLY A 45 5.04 -10.86 -24.83
C GLY A 45 4.86 -11.98 -23.80
N PHE A 46 3.62 -12.48 -23.71
CA PHE A 46 3.24 -13.58 -22.83
C PHE A 46 3.11 -14.92 -23.56
N LEU A 47 3.52 -15.99 -22.90
CA LEU A 47 3.11 -17.36 -23.19
C LEU A 47 1.87 -17.69 -22.35
N ARG A 48 0.74 -18.02 -22.98
CA ARG A 48 -0.52 -18.37 -22.33
C ARG A 48 -1.27 -19.45 -23.12
N ASN A 49 -2.12 -20.20 -22.42
CA ASN A 49 -3.10 -21.04 -23.10
C ASN A 49 -4.16 -20.16 -23.77
N CYS A 50 -4.00 -19.86 -25.06
CA CYS A 50 -4.89 -18.98 -25.82
C CYS A 50 -5.00 -19.39 -27.29
N GLU A 51 -5.93 -18.77 -28.00
CA GLU A 51 -5.94 -18.76 -29.47
C GLU A 51 -4.99 -17.67 -29.97
N TYR A 52 -4.16 -18.00 -30.96
CA TYR A 52 -3.21 -17.06 -31.53
C TYR A 52 -3.89 -15.92 -32.29
N ASN A 53 -3.41 -14.70 -32.08
CA ASN A 53 -3.79 -13.52 -32.85
C ASN A 53 -2.53 -12.71 -33.16
N ALA A 54 -2.27 -12.48 -34.45
CA ALA A 54 -1.08 -11.76 -34.91
C ALA A 54 -0.98 -10.30 -34.44
N ASP A 55 -2.11 -9.69 -34.06
CA ASP A 55 -2.16 -8.33 -33.51
C ASP A 55 -1.92 -8.27 -32.00
N LYS A 56 -1.80 -9.42 -31.34
CA LYS A 56 -1.57 -9.50 -29.89
C LYS A 56 -0.17 -10.01 -29.55
N ALA A 57 0.45 -9.39 -28.54
CA ALA A 57 1.69 -9.87 -27.93
C ALA A 57 1.44 -11.01 -26.91
N VAL A 58 0.58 -11.97 -27.28
CA VAL A 58 0.25 -13.16 -26.49
C VAL A 58 0.27 -14.37 -27.41
N PHE A 59 1.01 -15.39 -27.00
CA PHE A 59 1.36 -16.53 -27.83
C PHE A 59 1.07 -17.82 -27.08
N ASN A 60 0.60 -18.83 -27.79
CA ASN A 60 0.34 -20.15 -27.26
C ASN A 60 1.59 -21.06 -27.31
N ASN A 61 2.60 -20.69 -28.10
CA ASN A 61 3.90 -21.36 -28.22
C ASN A 61 4.94 -20.41 -28.82
N CYS A 62 6.20 -20.83 -28.93
CA CYS A 62 7.26 -19.99 -29.48
C CYS A 62 7.10 -19.79 -30.99
N SER A 63 6.70 -20.80 -31.75
CA SER A 63 6.62 -20.70 -33.23
C SER A 63 5.73 -19.56 -33.73
N GLU A 64 4.69 -19.21 -32.95
CA GLU A 64 3.79 -18.08 -33.22
C GLU A 64 4.47 -16.70 -33.11
N MET A 65 5.62 -16.60 -32.45
CA MET A 65 6.39 -15.35 -32.36
C MET A 65 7.24 -15.09 -33.60
N ILE A 66 7.61 -16.12 -34.38
CA ILE A 66 8.52 -15.99 -35.53
C ILE A 66 8.14 -14.84 -36.49
N PRO A 67 6.85 -14.64 -36.87
CA PRO A 67 6.47 -13.58 -37.82
C PRO A 67 6.75 -12.14 -37.34
N ILE A 68 6.84 -11.91 -36.02
CA ILE A 68 7.11 -10.58 -35.46
C ILE A 68 8.61 -10.32 -35.22
N LEU A 69 9.43 -11.36 -35.25
CA LEU A 69 10.87 -11.26 -34.98
C LEU A 69 11.64 -10.88 -36.26
N PRO A 70 12.63 -9.99 -36.18
CA PRO A 70 13.48 -9.67 -37.32
C PRO A 70 14.61 -10.70 -37.48
N ASP A 71 15.04 -10.95 -38.73
CA ASP A 71 16.18 -11.83 -39.04
C ASP A 71 17.50 -11.36 -38.37
N LYS A 72 17.64 -10.05 -38.14
CA LYS A 72 18.82 -9.43 -37.53
C LYS A 72 18.48 -8.91 -36.13
N ARG A 73 18.87 -9.65 -35.10
CA ARG A 73 18.71 -9.26 -33.68
C ARG A 73 19.97 -8.64 -33.03
N GLY A 74 21.11 -8.62 -33.72
CA GLY A 74 22.35 -8.07 -33.17
C GLY A 74 22.77 -8.79 -31.88
N ASN A 75 22.98 -8.03 -30.80
CA ASN A 75 23.29 -8.58 -29.46
C ASN A 75 22.05 -8.71 -28.56
N THR A 76 20.88 -8.32 -29.05
CA THR A 76 19.63 -8.37 -28.29
C THR A 76 19.14 -9.80 -28.17
N LYS A 77 18.80 -10.20 -26.94
CA LYS A 77 18.15 -11.47 -26.64
C LYS A 77 16.64 -11.29 -26.53
N PHE A 78 15.88 -12.25 -27.02
CA PHE A 78 14.42 -12.24 -26.87
C PHE A 78 13.98 -13.07 -25.67
N THR A 79 13.00 -12.56 -24.94
CA THR A 79 12.42 -13.24 -23.79
C THR A 79 10.90 -13.26 -23.86
N ALA A 80 10.26 -14.23 -23.23
CA ALA A 80 8.80 -14.25 -23.06
C ALA A 80 8.44 -14.63 -21.63
N MET A 81 7.32 -14.11 -21.12
CA MET A 81 6.88 -14.41 -19.75
C MET A 81 5.82 -15.52 -19.73
N ALA A 82 5.95 -16.46 -18.79
CA ALA A 82 4.95 -17.48 -18.51
C ALA A 82 4.56 -17.45 -17.04
N LEU A 83 3.25 -17.51 -16.75
CA LEU A 83 2.73 -17.68 -15.40
C LEU A 83 2.43 -19.18 -15.21
N HIS A 84 3.03 -19.78 -14.18
CA HIS A 84 3.05 -21.25 -14.03
C HIS A 84 1.67 -21.92 -14.06
N ASN A 85 0.61 -21.22 -13.63
CA ASN A 85 -0.77 -21.70 -13.56
C ASN A 85 -1.66 -21.26 -14.74
N LYS A 86 -1.14 -20.49 -15.70
CA LYS A 86 -1.89 -20.04 -16.90
C LYS A 86 -1.32 -20.56 -18.21
N TYR A 87 -0.16 -21.23 -18.17
CA TYR A 87 0.49 -21.76 -19.35
C TYR A 87 0.83 -23.24 -19.17
N ASP A 88 0.54 -24.04 -20.19
CA ASP A 88 0.94 -25.44 -20.24
C ASP A 88 2.35 -25.53 -20.85
N VAL A 89 3.33 -25.89 -20.03
CA VAL A 89 4.74 -26.02 -20.46
C VAL A 89 4.94 -27.10 -21.52
N GLU A 90 4.01 -28.03 -21.70
CA GLU A 90 4.10 -29.01 -22.79
C GLU A 90 3.92 -28.37 -24.18
N LYS A 91 3.30 -27.18 -24.24
CA LYS A 91 3.20 -26.39 -25.47
C LYS A 91 4.47 -25.60 -25.78
N LEU A 92 5.41 -25.53 -24.84
CA LEU A 92 6.72 -24.93 -25.07
C LEU A 92 7.58 -25.92 -25.86
N GLU A 93 7.97 -25.53 -27.07
CA GLU A 93 8.90 -26.29 -27.89
C GLU A 93 10.27 -26.41 -27.20
N ASP A 94 11.12 -27.34 -27.66
CA ASP A 94 12.50 -27.35 -27.20
C ASP A 94 13.25 -26.13 -27.75
N TYR A 95 14.23 -25.61 -26.99
CA TYR A 95 14.98 -24.42 -27.37
C TYR A 95 15.68 -24.57 -28.71
N ASP A 96 15.16 -23.86 -29.72
CA ASP A 96 15.61 -23.88 -31.11
C ASP A 96 16.84 -22.99 -31.38
N ARG A 97 17.26 -22.20 -30.39
CA ARG A 97 18.35 -21.19 -30.46
C ARG A 97 18.05 -19.97 -31.32
N ASP A 98 16.85 -19.88 -31.89
CA ASP A 98 16.50 -18.82 -32.82
C ASP A 98 15.36 -17.93 -32.34
N THR A 99 14.26 -18.52 -31.91
CA THR A 99 13.03 -17.78 -31.63
C THR A 99 13.12 -16.90 -30.38
N ILE A 100 13.29 -17.50 -29.19
CA ILE A 100 13.54 -16.75 -27.95
C ILE A 100 14.68 -17.40 -27.16
N ASP A 101 15.46 -16.57 -26.46
CA ASP A 101 16.64 -17.00 -25.68
C ASP A 101 16.29 -17.43 -24.26
N ALA A 102 15.27 -16.79 -23.67
CA ALA A 102 14.91 -17.03 -22.29
C ALA A 102 13.40 -16.99 -22.04
N VAL A 103 12.96 -17.74 -21.04
CA VAL A 103 11.59 -17.68 -20.53
C VAL A 103 11.64 -17.13 -19.10
N ARG A 104 10.76 -16.18 -18.82
CA ARG A 104 10.62 -15.55 -17.50
C ARG A 104 9.43 -16.18 -16.80
N VAL A 105 9.69 -16.95 -15.77
CA VAL A 105 8.65 -17.70 -15.05
C VAL A 105 8.27 -16.93 -13.81
N THR A 106 6.98 -16.60 -13.71
CA THR A 106 6.42 -15.89 -12.55
C THR A 106 5.44 -16.78 -11.77
N PHE A 107 5.41 -16.57 -10.45
CA PHE A 107 4.57 -17.31 -9.50
C PHE A 107 4.42 -16.50 -8.20
N HIS A 108 3.33 -16.77 -7.48
CA HIS A 108 3.00 -16.12 -6.22
C HIS A 108 3.75 -16.77 -5.04
N ASP A 109 3.76 -16.06 -3.91
CA ASP A 109 4.30 -16.50 -2.62
C ASP A 109 3.62 -17.75 -2.04
N TYR A 110 2.37 -18.01 -2.40
CA TYR A 110 1.63 -19.21 -1.98
C TYR A 110 1.80 -20.43 -2.92
N ASP A 111 2.35 -20.24 -4.13
CA ASP A 111 2.55 -21.30 -5.14
C ASP A 111 4.06 -21.49 -5.48
N ILE A 112 4.95 -21.31 -4.50
CA ILE A 112 6.41 -21.29 -4.72
C ILE A 112 6.91 -22.62 -5.29
N ASP A 113 6.44 -23.76 -4.74
CA ASP A 113 6.96 -25.07 -5.13
C ASP A 113 6.53 -25.46 -6.55
N GLU A 114 5.28 -25.18 -6.91
CA GLU A 114 4.73 -25.33 -8.25
C GLU A 114 5.46 -24.42 -9.25
N GLY A 115 5.70 -23.16 -8.87
CA GLY A 115 6.46 -22.20 -9.66
C GLY A 115 7.90 -22.66 -9.93
N LEU A 116 8.60 -23.15 -8.91
CA LEU A 116 9.97 -23.66 -9.04
C LEU A 116 10.03 -24.98 -9.83
N ALA A 117 9.03 -25.84 -9.72
CA ALA A 117 8.90 -27.02 -10.58
C ALA A 117 8.72 -26.60 -12.05
N PHE A 118 7.93 -25.56 -12.32
CA PHE A 118 7.78 -24.99 -13.66
C PHE A 118 9.10 -24.42 -14.19
N VAL A 119 9.85 -23.66 -13.39
CA VAL A 119 11.22 -23.19 -13.72
C VAL A 119 12.10 -24.34 -14.16
N LYS A 120 12.06 -25.47 -13.44
CA LYS A 120 12.87 -26.65 -13.76
C LYS A 120 12.48 -27.25 -15.11
N ARG A 121 11.17 -27.40 -15.40
CA ARG A 121 10.69 -27.95 -16.68
C ARG A 121 11.07 -27.08 -17.88
N VAL A 122 10.93 -25.75 -17.74
CA VAL A 122 11.38 -24.80 -18.77
C VAL A 122 12.89 -24.90 -19.00
N LYS A 123 13.68 -25.09 -17.94
CA LYS A 123 15.12 -25.30 -18.05
C LYS A 123 15.47 -26.63 -18.72
N GLU A 124 14.71 -27.69 -18.46
CA GLU A 124 14.86 -29.01 -19.11
C GLU A 124 14.61 -28.94 -20.64
N LYS A 125 13.74 -28.03 -21.10
CA LYS A 125 13.55 -27.67 -22.52
C LYS A 125 14.75 -26.95 -23.16
N GLY A 126 15.74 -26.55 -22.36
CA GLY A 126 17.00 -25.96 -22.84
C GLY A 126 17.08 -24.44 -22.81
N TYR A 127 16.04 -23.73 -22.36
CA TYR A 127 16.02 -22.27 -22.29
C TYR A 127 16.84 -21.71 -21.13
N GLN A 128 17.32 -20.48 -21.27
CA GLN A 128 17.65 -19.65 -20.10
C GLN A 128 16.37 -19.34 -19.34
N VAL A 129 16.39 -19.39 -18.01
CA VAL A 129 15.19 -19.14 -17.21
C VAL A 129 15.42 -18.03 -16.21
N PHE A 130 14.56 -17.01 -16.22
CA PHE A 130 14.47 -16.02 -15.16
C PHE A 130 13.41 -16.49 -14.17
N CYS A 131 13.78 -16.60 -12.91
CA CYS A 131 12.88 -16.91 -11.81
C CYS A 131 12.36 -15.60 -11.20
N ASN A 132 11.08 -15.31 -11.40
CA ASN A 132 10.45 -14.03 -11.03
C ASN A 132 9.33 -14.24 -9.99
N PRO A 133 9.65 -14.53 -8.72
CA PRO A 133 8.64 -14.52 -7.67
C PRO A 133 8.04 -13.10 -7.55
N ILE A 134 6.72 -13.00 -7.57
CA ILE A 134 6.03 -11.71 -7.40
C ILE A 134 5.72 -11.45 -5.93
N ASN A 135 5.47 -10.18 -5.60
CA ASN A 135 5.23 -9.66 -4.26
C ASN A 135 6.39 -9.95 -3.29
N ILE A 136 7.63 -9.66 -3.71
CA ILE A 136 8.81 -9.95 -2.85
C ILE A 136 8.77 -9.19 -1.51
N MET A 137 8.08 -8.05 -1.46
CA MET A 137 7.80 -7.28 -0.25
C MET A 137 6.93 -8.01 0.77
N GLY A 138 6.17 -9.03 0.35
CA GLY A 138 5.36 -9.88 1.24
C GLY A 138 6.17 -10.95 1.99
N TYR A 139 7.42 -11.19 1.63
CA TYR A 139 8.24 -12.26 2.21
C TYR A 139 8.94 -11.77 3.48
N THR A 140 8.86 -12.58 4.53
CA THR A 140 9.80 -12.46 5.65
C THR A 140 11.21 -12.84 5.20
N ASP A 141 12.23 -12.36 5.91
CA ASP A 141 13.64 -12.69 5.62
C ASP A 141 13.85 -14.21 5.57
N ALA A 142 13.22 -14.97 6.47
CA ALA A 142 13.30 -16.43 6.50
C ALA A 142 12.71 -17.08 5.24
N GLN A 143 11.54 -16.61 4.78
CA GLN A 143 10.93 -17.10 3.54
C GLN A 143 11.78 -16.75 2.32
N LEU A 144 12.37 -15.55 2.27
CA LEU A 144 13.26 -15.13 1.20
C LEU A 144 14.54 -16.00 1.14
N LEU A 145 15.13 -16.34 2.29
CA LEU A 145 16.28 -17.25 2.34
C LEU A 145 15.91 -18.66 1.89
N GLN A 146 14.75 -19.18 2.29
CA GLN A 146 14.27 -20.49 1.86
C GLN A 146 14.06 -20.59 0.35
N ILE A 147 13.50 -19.56 -0.30
CA ILE A 147 13.36 -19.56 -1.76
C ILE A 147 14.73 -19.46 -2.44
N ILE A 148 15.65 -18.65 -1.91
CA ILE A 148 17.03 -18.55 -2.44
C ILE A 148 17.73 -19.91 -2.38
N ASP A 149 17.59 -20.67 -1.30
CA ASP A 149 18.17 -22.01 -1.16
C ASP A 149 17.64 -22.98 -2.22
N LYS A 150 16.33 -22.96 -2.49
CA LYS A 150 15.73 -23.78 -3.56
C LYS A 150 16.20 -23.33 -4.95
N VAL A 151 16.26 -22.02 -5.18
CA VAL A 151 16.77 -21.41 -6.43
C VAL A 151 18.23 -21.80 -6.67
N ASN A 152 19.07 -21.81 -5.64
CA ASN A 152 20.47 -22.22 -5.71
C ASN A 152 20.66 -23.69 -6.12
N GLN A 153 19.69 -24.56 -5.79
CA GLN A 153 19.70 -25.96 -6.23
C GLN A 153 19.31 -26.08 -7.70
N ILE A 154 18.33 -25.29 -8.15
CA ILE A 154 17.85 -25.28 -9.54
C ILE A 154 18.86 -24.60 -10.48
N LYS A 155 19.58 -23.58 -9.99
CA LYS A 155 20.52 -22.72 -10.75
C LYS A 155 19.90 -22.15 -12.03
N PRO A 156 18.80 -21.37 -11.95
CA PRO A 156 18.27 -20.68 -13.12
C PRO A 156 19.29 -19.66 -13.66
N TYR A 157 19.01 -19.10 -14.84
CA TYR A 157 19.87 -18.07 -15.43
C TYR A 157 19.84 -16.78 -14.60
N ALA A 158 18.66 -16.40 -14.09
CA ALA A 158 18.49 -15.23 -13.25
C ALA A 158 17.44 -15.46 -12.15
N PHE A 159 17.52 -14.67 -11.08
CA PHE A 159 16.50 -14.52 -10.05
C PHE A 159 16.18 -13.04 -9.89
N SER A 160 14.89 -12.67 -9.98
CA SER A 160 14.46 -11.27 -10.00
C SER A 160 13.85 -10.82 -8.69
N ILE A 161 14.25 -9.63 -8.23
CA ILE A 161 13.57 -8.85 -7.21
C ILE A 161 12.43 -8.09 -7.90
N VAL A 162 11.17 -8.36 -7.52
CA VAL A 162 9.98 -7.79 -8.19
C VAL A 162 9.11 -7.03 -7.19
N ASP A 163 9.09 -5.70 -7.30
CA ASP A 163 8.23 -4.82 -6.49
C ASP A 163 6.81 -4.72 -7.08
N THR A 164 6.04 -5.80 -6.94
CA THR A 164 4.71 -5.94 -7.57
C THR A 164 3.68 -4.88 -7.13
N PHE A 165 3.81 -4.31 -5.93
CA PHE A 165 2.86 -3.31 -5.43
C PHE A 165 3.40 -1.89 -5.53
N GLY A 166 4.62 -1.70 -6.04
CA GLY A 166 5.28 -0.39 -6.13
C GLY A 166 5.47 0.26 -4.75
N SER A 167 5.61 -0.57 -3.70
CA SER A 167 5.63 -0.15 -2.29
C SER A 167 7.04 -0.13 -1.71
N MET A 168 8.04 -0.59 -2.47
CA MET A 168 9.43 -0.67 -2.03
C MET A 168 9.99 0.72 -1.77
N MET A 169 10.61 0.91 -0.61
CA MET A 169 11.41 2.08 -0.28
C MET A 169 12.91 1.75 -0.38
N LYS A 170 13.77 2.77 -0.29
CA LYS A 170 15.23 2.60 -0.37
C LYS A 170 15.77 1.59 0.67
N GLU A 171 15.26 1.65 1.90
CA GLU A 171 15.67 0.76 2.99
C GLU A 171 15.28 -0.70 2.71
N ASP A 172 14.12 -0.90 2.07
CA ASP A 172 13.64 -2.21 1.66
C ASP A 172 14.48 -2.80 0.54
N LEU A 173 14.81 -1.98 -0.47
CA LEU A 173 15.71 -2.36 -1.56
C LEU A 173 17.06 -2.80 -1.00
N LEU A 174 17.66 -2.01 -0.09
CA LEU A 174 18.93 -2.34 0.53
C LEU A 174 18.86 -3.67 1.31
N ARG A 175 17.80 -3.88 2.10
CA ARG A 175 17.59 -5.12 2.86
C ARG A 175 17.47 -6.33 1.93
N ILE A 176 16.56 -6.27 0.95
CA ILE A 176 16.26 -7.37 0.04
C ILE A 176 17.47 -7.67 -0.85
N TYR A 177 18.10 -6.65 -1.43
CA TYR A 177 19.31 -6.81 -2.23
C TYR A 177 20.43 -7.45 -1.42
N SER A 178 20.65 -7.00 -0.18
CA SER A 178 21.68 -7.58 0.69
C SER A 178 21.43 -9.07 0.98
N LEU A 179 20.19 -9.46 1.26
CA LEU A 179 19.83 -10.87 1.46
C LEU A 179 20.05 -11.69 0.19
N VAL A 180 19.63 -11.19 -0.97
CA VAL A 180 19.81 -11.88 -2.26
C VAL A 180 21.29 -12.00 -2.61
N GLU A 181 22.06 -10.90 -2.60
CA GLU A 181 23.44 -10.90 -3.07
C GLU A 181 24.39 -11.77 -2.23
N HIS A 182 24.15 -11.87 -0.91
CA HIS A 182 24.98 -12.68 -0.01
C HIS A 182 24.65 -14.17 -0.05
N ASN A 183 23.40 -14.56 -0.37
CA ASN A 183 22.95 -15.95 -0.27
C ASN A 183 22.71 -16.60 -1.64
N LEU A 184 22.47 -15.83 -2.70
CA LEU A 184 22.26 -16.35 -4.05
C LEU A 184 23.62 -16.62 -4.73
N ASN A 185 23.78 -17.82 -5.29
CA ASN A 185 25.01 -18.24 -5.98
C ASN A 185 25.45 -17.20 -7.02
N LYS A 186 26.76 -16.89 -7.06
CA LYS A 186 27.32 -15.78 -7.87
C LYS A 186 27.18 -15.95 -9.39
N ASP A 187 26.91 -17.16 -9.87
CA ASP A 187 26.64 -17.47 -11.28
C ASP A 187 25.21 -17.12 -11.71
N ILE A 188 24.29 -16.93 -10.75
CA ILE A 188 22.90 -16.53 -11.02
C ILE A 188 22.82 -15.00 -11.10
N ILE A 189 22.25 -14.48 -12.19
CA ILE A 189 22.05 -13.04 -12.42
C ILE A 189 20.96 -12.50 -11.48
N ILE A 190 21.14 -11.28 -10.95
CA ILE A 190 20.08 -10.61 -10.17
C ILE A 190 19.25 -9.71 -11.09
N GLY A 191 17.96 -9.99 -11.20
CA GLY A 191 16.99 -9.14 -11.89
C GLY A 191 16.39 -8.09 -10.94
N LEU A 192 16.01 -6.94 -11.46
CA LEU A 192 15.24 -5.92 -10.76
C LEU A 192 14.06 -5.47 -11.62
N HIS A 193 12.85 -5.52 -11.06
CA HIS A 193 11.63 -5.00 -11.69
C HIS A 193 10.87 -4.12 -10.70
N LEU A 194 10.66 -2.86 -11.08
CA LEU A 194 10.09 -1.81 -10.23
C LEU A 194 8.84 -1.19 -10.89
N HIS A 195 7.82 -0.91 -10.08
CA HIS A 195 6.62 -0.19 -10.51
C HIS A 195 6.62 1.26 -10.00
N GLU A 196 5.81 2.11 -10.63
CA GLU A 196 5.82 3.57 -10.44
C GLU A 196 4.85 4.08 -9.36
N ASN A 197 4.33 3.22 -8.46
CA ASN A 197 3.23 3.59 -7.58
C ASN A 197 3.53 4.74 -6.63
N LEU A 198 4.77 4.83 -6.15
CA LEU A 198 5.26 5.92 -5.31
C LEU A 198 6.11 6.94 -6.08
N ALA A 199 6.16 6.85 -7.42
CA ALA A 199 7.01 7.67 -8.28
C ALA A 199 8.52 7.57 -7.93
N GLN A 200 9.00 6.38 -7.57
CA GLN A 200 10.37 6.13 -7.09
C GLN A 200 11.16 5.15 -7.96
N SER A 201 10.61 4.59 -9.03
CA SER A 201 11.27 3.49 -9.74
C SER A 201 12.65 3.90 -10.27
N TYR A 202 12.78 5.13 -10.79
CA TYR A 202 14.03 5.67 -11.30
C TYR A 202 15.07 5.88 -10.20
N ALA A 203 14.67 6.41 -9.04
CA ALA A 203 15.56 6.61 -7.91
C ALA A 203 16.04 5.27 -7.33
N LEU A 204 15.16 4.28 -7.20
CA LEU A 204 15.50 2.94 -6.73
C LEU A 204 16.40 2.19 -7.72
N ALA A 205 16.21 2.37 -9.03
CA ALA A 205 17.10 1.80 -10.04
C ALA A 205 18.52 2.38 -9.94
N GLN A 206 18.67 3.69 -9.70
CA GLN A 206 19.97 4.31 -9.47
C GLN A 206 20.64 3.77 -8.21
N GLU A 207 19.89 3.68 -7.11
CA GLU A 207 20.40 3.10 -5.86
C GLU A 207 20.85 1.64 -6.08
N TYR A 208 20.06 0.83 -6.77
CA TYR A 208 20.43 -0.55 -7.10
C TYR A 208 21.73 -0.65 -7.90
N ILE A 209 21.91 0.24 -8.88
CA ILE A 209 23.14 0.33 -9.67
C ILE A 209 24.34 0.68 -8.78
N GLU A 210 24.18 1.62 -7.84
CA GLU A 210 25.23 2.00 -6.90
C GLU A 210 25.58 0.86 -5.92
N LEU A 211 24.58 0.13 -5.43
CA LEU A 211 24.76 -1.05 -4.58
C LEU A 211 25.48 -2.19 -5.31
N GLN A 212 25.31 -2.32 -6.63
CA GLN A 212 25.95 -3.34 -7.45
C GLN A 212 27.45 -3.08 -7.64
N SER A 213 28.09 -2.07 -7.05
CA SER A 213 29.52 -1.76 -7.28
C SER A 213 30.54 -2.92 -7.08
N GLY A 214 30.14 -4.12 -6.65
CA GLY A 214 30.87 -5.39 -6.85
C GLY A 214 30.33 -6.25 -8.00
N ASN A 215 31.21 -6.68 -8.92
CA ASN A 215 31.16 -7.64 -10.07
C ASN A 215 29.95 -8.59 -10.38
N ARG A 216 28.81 -8.54 -9.69
CA ARG A 216 27.60 -9.33 -9.93
C ARG A 216 26.93 -8.95 -11.25
N LYS A 217 26.52 -9.93 -12.04
CA LYS A 217 25.70 -9.65 -13.24
C LYS A 217 24.28 -9.30 -12.84
N SER A 218 23.74 -8.24 -13.44
CA SER A 218 22.39 -7.76 -13.15
C SER A 218 21.60 -7.42 -14.41
N VAL A 219 20.27 -7.52 -14.30
CA VAL A 219 19.32 -7.10 -15.34
C VAL A 219 18.28 -6.19 -14.71
N ILE A 220 18.08 -5.00 -15.28
CA ILE A 220 17.05 -4.06 -14.82
C ILE A 220 15.96 -3.99 -15.88
N ASP A 221 14.73 -4.29 -15.48
CA ASP A 221 13.54 -4.16 -16.31
C ASP A 221 13.12 -2.69 -16.42
N ALA A 222 12.73 -2.28 -17.62
CA ALA A 222 12.13 -0.99 -17.91
C ALA A 222 11.16 -1.12 -19.10
N SER A 223 10.41 -0.07 -19.39
CA SER A 223 9.57 0.00 -20.59
C SER A 223 9.53 1.40 -21.18
N MET A 224 9.25 1.48 -22.48
CA MET A 224 9.14 2.74 -23.20
C MET A 224 8.10 3.64 -22.53
N PHE A 225 8.50 4.87 -22.16
CA PHE A 225 7.63 5.84 -21.49
C PHE A 225 6.94 5.30 -20.22
N GLY A 226 7.59 4.33 -19.57
CA GLY A 226 7.09 3.65 -18.38
C GLY A 226 5.81 2.84 -18.61
N MET A 227 5.49 2.50 -19.87
CA MET A 227 4.27 1.77 -20.22
C MET A 227 4.23 0.42 -19.50
N GLY A 228 3.20 0.23 -18.70
CA GLY A 228 3.11 -0.92 -17.81
C GLY A 228 1.77 -0.94 -17.11
N ARG A 229 1.51 -2.03 -16.40
CA ARG A 229 0.40 -2.11 -15.46
C ARG A 229 0.32 -0.82 -14.63
N ALA A 230 -0.82 -0.11 -14.69
CA ALA A 230 -0.97 1.19 -14.01
C ALA A 230 -0.56 1.05 -12.53
N PRO A 231 0.30 1.96 -12.04
CA PRO A 231 0.68 3.26 -12.61
C PRO A 231 1.88 3.28 -13.57
N GLY A 232 2.47 2.14 -13.90
CA GLY A 232 3.55 2.01 -14.89
C GLY A 232 4.83 1.39 -14.31
N ASN A 233 5.88 1.40 -15.12
CA ASN A 233 7.21 0.87 -14.80
C ASN A 233 8.28 1.96 -14.91
N LEU A 234 9.52 1.59 -14.57
CA LEU A 234 10.70 2.36 -14.91
C LEU A 234 10.75 2.73 -16.40
N CYS A 235 10.91 4.01 -16.69
CA CYS A 235 11.09 4.54 -18.03
C CYS A 235 12.42 4.07 -18.67
N MET A 236 12.33 3.34 -19.79
CA MET A 236 13.46 2.81 -20.53
C MET A 236 14.40 3.91 -21.04
N GLU A 237 13.84 4.98 -21.61
CA GLU A 237 14.58 6.12 -22.14
C GLU A 237 15.41 6.83 -21.06
N LEU A 238 14.89 6.91 -19.83
CA LEU A 238 15.58 7.56 -18.71
C LEU A 238 16.71 6.69 -18.16
N ILE A 239 16.47 5.39 -17.97
CA ILE A 239 17.51 4.49 -17.46
C ILE A 239 18.62 4.26 -18.48
N MET A 240 18.32 4.22 -19.78
CA MET A 240 19.34 4.16 -20.83
C MET A 240 20.27 5.38 -20.79
N ASP A 241 19.73 6.60 -20.71
CA ASP A 241 20.53 7.82 -20.61
C ASP A 241 21.40 7.83 -19.33
N TYR A 242 20.84 7.38 -18.19
CA TYR A 242 21.61 7.23 -16.95
C TYR A 242 22.77 6.24 -17.12
N MET A 243 22.52 5.06 -17.67
CA MET A 243 23.54 4.03 -17.92
C MET A 243 24.65 4.54 -18.83
N ASN A 244 24.31 5.27 -19.90
CA ASN A 244 25.29 5.88 -20.80
C ASN A 244 26.18 6.92 -20.08
N ARG A 245 25.60 7.73 -19.18
CA ARG A 245 26.32 8.79 -18.47
C ARG A 245 27.14 8.30 -17.28
N LYS A 246 26.71 7.21 -16.64
CA LYS A 246 27.23 6.78 -15.32
C LYS A 246 27.89 5.40 -15.31
N GLN A 247 27.57 4.52 -16.26
CA GLN A 247 27.97 3.10 -16.24
C GLN A 247 28.64 2.65 -17.55
N GLU A 248 29.20 3.59 -18.33
CA GLU A 248 29.81 3.31 -19.64
C GLU A 248 28.86 2.52 -20.59
N GLY A 249 27.55 2.78 -20.49
CA GLY A 249 26.56 2.25 -21.41
C GLY A 249 26.77 2.75 -22.85
N HIS A 250 26.30 1.96 -23.81
CA HIS A 250 26.37 2.29 -25.24
C HIS A 250 25.00 2.22 -25.91
N TYR A 251 23.93 2.46 -25.15
CA TYR A 251 22.57 2.42 -25.64
C TYR A 251 22.29 3.60 -26.58
N ASN A 252 21.62 3.35 -27.70
CA ASN A 252 21.15 4.41 -28.59
C ASN A 252 19.71 4.78 -28.20
N VAL A 253 19.53 5.96 -27.58
CA VAL A 253 18.23 6.36 -27.01
C VAL A 253 17.24 6.80 -28.09
N ASN A 254 17.71 7.32 -29.23
CA ASN A 254 16.84 7.92 -30.25
C ASN A 254 15.78 6.95 -30.82
N PRO A 255 16.09 5.70 -31.19
CA PRO A 255 15.07 4.76 -31.66
C PRO A 255 13.96 4.50 -30.63
N VAL A 256 14.28 4.52 -29.33
CA VAL A 256 13.27 4.40 -28.26
C VAL A 256 12.38 5.63 -28.23
N LEU A 257 12.96 6.84 -28.32
CA LEU A 257 12.18 8.09 -28.38
C LEU A 257 11.26 8.12 -29.61
N ASP A 258 11.75 7.70 -30.78
CA ASP A 258 10.91 7.60 -31.98
C ASP A 258 9.79 6.57 -31.80
N GLY A 259 10.06 5.44 -31.13
CA GLY A 259 9.05 4.43 -30.82
C GLY A 259 7.98 4.94 -29.87
N ILE A 260 8.39 5.79 -28.92
CA ILE A 260 7.48 6.46 -28.00
C ILE A 260 6.56 7.41 -28.76
N ASP A 261 7.12 8.30 -29.58
CA ASP A 261 6.38 9.31 -30.34
C ASP A 261 5.42 8.68 -31.36
N GLU A 262 5.90 7.66 -32.10
CA GLU A 262 5.11 7.01 -33.16
C GLU A 262 3.98 6.10 -32.63
N HIS A 263 4.17 5.43 -31.47
CA HIS A 263 3.27 4.36 -31.01
C HIS A 263 2.79 4.56 -29.56
N ILE A 264 3.72 4.74 -28.61
CA ILE A 264 3.41 4.65 -27.17
C ILE A 264 2.58 5.84 -26.68
N VAL A 265 2.84 7.05 -27.18
CA VAL A 265 2.05 8.25 -26.84
C VAL A 265 0.58 8.03 -27.20
N HIS A 266 0.30 7.44 -28.35
CA HIS A 266 -1.08 7.15 -28.77
C HIS A 266 -1.79 6.18 -27.81
N PHE A 267 -1.12 5.11 -27.37
CA PHE A 267 -1.71 4.22 -26.35
C PHE A 267 -2.00 4.96 -25.04
N LYS A 268 -1.15 5.90 -24.64
CA LYS A 268 -1.36 6.72 -23.44
C LYS A 268 -2.54 7.67 -23.54
N GLU A 269 -2.83 8.17 -24.74
CA GLU A 269 -4.02 9.00 -25.00
C GLU A 269 -5.31 8.20 -24.87
N ILE A 270 -5.30 6.92 -25.25
CA ILE A 270 -6.45 6.01 -25.14
C ILE A 270 -6.67 5.58 -23.69
N GLU A 271 -5.64 5.05 -23.05
CA GLU A 271 -5.68 4.55 -21.68
C GLU A 271 -4.45 5.05 -20.91
N PRO A 272 -4.60 6.10 -20.08
CA PRO A 272 -3.46 6.75 -19.46
C PRO A 272 -2.89 5.93 -18.29
N TRP A 273 -1.56 5.81 -18.25
CA TRP A 273 -0.82 5.38 -17.06
C TRP A 273 0.05 6.50 -16.49
N GLY A 274 0.38 6.37 -15.22
CA GLY A 274 1.19 7.32 -14.46
C GLY A 274 0.71 7.40 -13.01
N TYR A 275 1.31 8.31 -12.26
CA TYR A 275 0.98 8.52 -10.85
C TYR A 275 -0.52 8.73 -10.64
N ASN A 276 -1.08 7.96 -9.71
CA ASN A 276 -2.47 8.07 -9.31
C ASN A 276 -2.58 7.83 -7.80
N ILE A 277 -3.34 8.70 -7.14
CA ILE A 277 -3.43 8.76 -5.68
C ILE A 277 -3.92 7.45 -5.08
N ALA A 278 -4.88 6.76 -5.71
CA ALA A 278 -5.41 5.52 -5.14
C ALA A 278 -4.37 4.38 -5.18
N TYR A 279 -3.58 4.28 -6.26
CA TYR A 279 -2.49 3.31 -6.35
C TYR A 279 -1.34 3.66 -5.39
N ALA A 280 -1.03 4.95 -5.20
CA ALA A 280 -0.06 5.40 -4.21
C ALA A 280 -0.53 5.06 -2.77
N LEU A 281 -1.81 5.22 -2.47
CA LEU A 281 -2.41 4.82 -1.19
C LEU A 281 -2.40 3.28 -1.00
N SER A 282 -2.64 2.51 -2.06
CA SER A 282 -2.49 1.05 -2.03
C SER A 282 -1.04 0.65 -1.72
N ALA A 283 -0.07 1.29 -2.37
CA ALA A 283 1.35 1.05 -2.14
C ALA A 283 1.79 1.44 -0.72
N LYS A 284 1.31 2.59 -0.20
CA LYS A 284 1.54 3.05 1.20
C LYS A 284 1.21 1.96 2.22
N TYR A 285 0.14 1.20 1.99
CA TYR A 285 -0.29 0.14 2.90
C TYR A 285 0.19 -1.27 2.50
N ASN A 286 1.01 -1.38 1.45
CA ASN A 286 1.47 -2.64 0.85
C ASN A 286 0.31 -3.58 0.47
N LEU A 287 -0.69 -3.03 -0.22
CA LEU A 287 -1.94 -3.72 -0.57
C LEU A 287 -1.95 -4.15 -2.03
N HIS A 288 -2.65 -5.26 -2.28
CA HIS A 288 -3.02 -5.67 -3.62
C HIS A 288 -3.82 -4.56 -4.30
N ARG A 289 -3.34 -4.10 -5.46
CA ARG A 289 -3.86 -2.93 -6.18
C ARG A 289 -5.38 -2.95 -6.42
N ASN A 290 -5.98 -4.13 -6.59
CA ASN A 290 -7.40 -4.26 -6.91
C ASN A 290 -8.30 -3.71 -5.79
N TYR A 291 -7.79 -3.57 -4.56
CA TYR A 291 -8.48 -2.83 -3.51
C TYR A 291 -8.68 -1.36 -3.86
N ALA A 292 -7.67 -0.69 -4.41
CA ALA A 292 -7.78 0.68 -4.88
C ALA A 292 -8.63 0.80 -6.15
N GLU A 293 -8.48 -0.14 -7.11
CA GLU A 293 -9.28 -0.18 -8.34
C GLU A 293 -10.78 -0.29 -8.01
N TYR A 294 -11.15 -1.23 -7.13
CA TYR A 294 -12.53 -1.40 -6.67
C TYR A 294 -13.13 -0.11 -6.09
N LEU A 295 -12.36 0.63 -5.28
CA LEU A 295 -12.82 1.87 -4.67
C LEU A 295 -12.91 3.04 -5.67
N LEU A 296 -11.99 3.10 -6.64
CA LEU A 296 -12.03 4.07 -7.74
C LEU A 296 -13.27 3.87 -8.61
N GLU A 297 -13.61 2.62 -8.94
CA GLU A 297 -14.78 2.27 -9.77
C GLU A 297 -16.11 2.68 -9.12
N LYS A 298 -16.19 2.85 -7.80
CA LYS A 298 -17.39 3.38 -7.13
C LYS A 298 -17.67 4.84 -7.48
N GLY A 299 -16.67 5.61 -7.94
CA GLY A 299 -16.81 6.98 -8.47
C GLY A 299 -17.27 8.06 -7.47
N ARG A 300 -17.54 7.70 -6.20
CA ARG A 300 -18.11 8.59 -5.18
C ARG A 300 -17.16 8.93 -4.03
N LEU A 301 -15.97 8.31 -4.01
CA LEU A 301 -15.01 8.46 -2.93
C LEU A 301 -13.93 9.47 -3.29
N ASN A 302 -13.61 10.36 -2.36
CA ASN A 302 -12.42 11.20 -2.46
C ASN A 302 -11.18 10.47 -1.90
N ALA A 303 -9.99 11.01 -2.14
CA ALA A 303 -8.73 10.41 -1.70
C ALA A 303 -8.65 10.17 -0.18
N LYS A 304 -9.21 11.07 0.64
CA LYS A 304 -9.26 10.92 2.11
C LYS A 304 -10.07 9.69 2.49
N GLN A 305 -11.24 9.52 1.89
CA GLN A 305 -12.11 8.36 2.15
C GLN A 305 -11.48 7.05 1.67
N ILE A 306 -10.83 7.06 0.50
CA ILE A 306 -10.08 5.89 0.01
C ILE A 306 -8.98 5.54 1.01
N ASN A 307 -8.19 6.51 1.48
CA ASN A 307 -7.14 6.29 2.49
C ASN A 307 -7.71 5.67 3.78
N GLN A 308 -8.85 6.17 4.26
CA GLN A 308 -9.53 5.66 5.45
C GLN A 308 -10.07 4.23 5.27
N ILE A 309 -10.56 3.88 4.08
CA ILE A 309 -11.02 2.52 3.79
C ILE A 309 -9.82 1.57 3.68
N LEU A 310 -8.79 1.93 2.91
CA LEU A 310 -7.61 1.09 2.71
C LEU A 310 -6.81 0.87 4.01
N SER A 311 -6.77 1.86 4.91
CA SER A 311 -6.08 1.72 6.21
C SER A 311 -6.73 0.70 7.16
N GLN A 312 -7.96 0.27 6.87
CA GLN A 312 -8.70 -0.73 7.67
C GLN A 312 -8.43 -2.17 7.22
N ILE A 313 -7.75 -2.40 6.10
CA ILE A 313 -7.50 -3.74 5.59
C ILE A 313 -6.51 -4.48 6.50
N GLU A 314 -6.95 -5.62 7.02
CA GLU A 314 -6.16 -6.49 7.90
C GLU A 314 -4.90 -7.04 7.20
N THR A 315 -3.83 -7.25 7.97
CA THR A 315 -2.53 -7.73 7.45
C THR A 315 -2.63 -9.01 6.63
N ASN A 316 -3.47 -9.96 7.04
CA ASN A 316 -3.70 -11.24 6.34
C ASN A 316 -4.55 -11.11 5.06
N LYS A 317 -5.16 -9.95 4.81
CA LYS A 317 -5.96 -9.64 3.61
C LYS A 317 -5.20 -8.75 2.62
N LYS A 318 -3.95 -8.35 2.91
CA LYS A 318 -3.23 -7.39 2.07
C LYS A 318 -2.77 -7.95 0.73
N THR A 319 -2.29 -9.19 0.70
CA THR A 319 -1.57 -9.76 -0.45
C THR A 319 -2.50 -10.31 -1.54
N VAL A 320 -3.65 -10.86 -1.15
CA VAL A 320 -4.64 -11.45 -2.06
C VAL A 320 -5.89 -10.60 -2.04
N TYR A 321 -6.35 -10.19 -3.23
CA TYR A 321 -7.58 -9.42 -3.37
C TYR A 321 -8.81 -10.23 -2.93
N ASP A 322 -9.64 -9.61 -2.10
CA ASP A 322 -10.91 -10.14 -1.60
C ASP A 322 -12.01 -9.08 -1.79
N GLU A 323 -12.81 -9.26 -2.85
CA GLU A 323 -13.86 -8.32 -3.25
C GLU A 323 -14.98 -8.21 -2.20
N THR A 324 -15.43 -9.33 -1.64
CA THR A 324 -16.49 -9.34 -0.63
C THR A 324 -16.05 -8.63 0.65
N TYR A 325 -14.77 -8.78 1.02
CA TYR A 325 -14.21 -8.09 2.17
C TYR A 325 -14.14 -6.57 1.98
N ILE A 326 -13.65 -6.09 0.84
CA ILE A 326 -13.57 -4.63 0.60
C ILE A 326 -14.95 -4.00 0.44
N GLU A 327 -15.91 -4.72 -0.16
CA GLU A 327 -17.30 -4.26 -0.23
C GLU A 327 -17.89 -4.06 1.17
N LYS A 328 -17.66 -5.02 2.08
CA LYS A 328 -18.09 -4.90 3.47
C LYS A 328 -17.50 -3.66 4.14
N ILE A 329 -16.18 -3.45 4.05
CA ILE A 329 -15.53 -2.26 4.66
C ILE A 329 -16.10 -0.98 4.05
N TYR A 330 -16.31 -0.95 2.73
CA TYR A 330 -16.88 0.19 2.05
C TYR A 330 -18.31 0.51 2.52
N LEU A 331 -19.19 -0.50 2.63
CA LEU A 331 -20.56 -0.33 3.11
C LEU A 331 -20.59 0.09 4.58
N ASP A 332 -19.78 -0.53 5.43
CA ASP A 332 -19.61 -0.15 6.83
C ASP A 332 -19.14 1.30 6.93
N PHE A 333 -18.17 1.71 6.11
CA PHE A 333 -17.70 3.09 6.06
C PHE A 333 -18.81 4.08 5.62
N GLN A 334 -19.59 3.73 4.59
CA GLN A 334 -20.69 4.60 4.10
C GLN A 334 -21.81 4.76 5.11
N SER A 335 -22.19 3.70 5.82
CA SER A 335 -23.25 3.76 6.85
C SER A 335 -22.92 4.75 7.97
N ASN A 336 -21.63 5.04 8.18
CA ASN A 336 -21.15 5.89 9.24
C ASN A 336 -20.84 7.34 8.79
N ILE A 337 -20.98 7.67 7.51
CA ILE A 337 -20.72 9.03 7.03
C ILE A 337 -21.97 9.91 7.19
N VAL A 338 -21.79 11.05 7.85
CA VAL A 338 -22.79 12.14 7.91
C VAL A 338 -22.10 13.48 7.67
N ASP A 339 -22.84 14.47 7.16
CA ASP A 339 -22.37 15.85 7.16
C ASP A 339 -22.53 16.45 8.56
N ASP A 340 -21.41 16.73 9.23
CA ASP A 340 -21.36 17.29 10.58
C ASP A 340 -21.00 18.79 10.61
N SER A 341 -20.94 19.45 9.44
CA SER A 341 -20.45 20.83 9.32
C SER A 341 -21.22 21.83 10.20
N ASP A 342 -22.54 21.74 10.22
CA ASP A 342 -23.39 22.61 11.04
C ASP A 342 -23.22 22.31 12.53
N THR A 343 -23.17 21.03 12.91
CA THR A 343 -22.88 20.59 14.29
C THR A 343 -21.55 21.18 14.78
N ILE A 344 -20.48 21.04 13.97
CA ILE A 344 -19.15 21.57 14.32
C ILE A 344 -19.18 23.09 14.48
N ASN A 345 -19.89 23.81 13.62
CA ASN A 345 -20.03 25.27 13.72
C ASN A 345 -20.76 25.70 14.99
N VAL A 346 -21.80 24.97 15.40
CA VAL A 346 -22.53 25.24 16.65
C VAL A 346 -21.67 24.95 17.87
N LEU A 347 -20.98 23.81 17.90
CA LEU A 347 -20.08 23.44 19.00
C LEU A 347 -18.93 24.45 19.13
N LYS A 348 -18.33 24.87 18.01
CA LYS A 348 -17.29 25.90 17.98
C LYS A 348 -17.74 27.20 18.66
N LYS A 349 -18.96 27.67 18.38
CA LYS A 349 -19.53 28.86 19.05
C LYS A 349 -19.77 28.63 20.55
N LYS A 350 -20.19 27.43 20.95
CA LYS A 350 -20.44 27.09 22.36
C LYS A 350 -19.15 27.01 23.19
N PHE A 351 -18.05 26.60 22.56
CA PHE A 351 -16.74 26.41 23.17
C PHE A 351 -15.81 27.64 23.06
N ASP A 352 -16.17 28.63 22.25
CA ASP A 352 -15.33 29.82 22.00
C ASP A 352 -14.92 30.53 23.30
N LYS A 353 -13.62 30.80 23.44
CA LYS A 353 -12.97 31.50 24.57
C LYS A 353 -13.18 30.86 25.95
N LYS A 354 -13.61 29.61 26.02
CA LYS A 354 -13.75 28.87 27.29
C LYS A 354 -12.63 27.86 27.46
N ARG A 355 -12.29 27.56 28.71
CA ARG A 355 -11.37 26.45 29.00
C ARG A 355 -12.12 25.14 28.84
N ILE A 356 -11.60 24.20 28.08
CA ILE A 356 -12.24 22.90 27.88
C ILE A 356 -11.57 21.86 28.76
N ILE A 357 -12.35 21.20 29.62
CA ILE A 357 -11.89 20.04 30.38
C ILE A 357 -12.60 18.78 29.88
N VAL A 358 -11.81 17.76 29.56
CA VAL A 358 -12.25 16.42 29.19
C VAL A 358 -12.15 15.51 30.39
N LEU A 359 -13.27 14.90 30.79
CA LEU A 359 -13.33 13.88 31.83
C LEU A 359 -13.38 12.50 31.18
N ALA A 360 -12.35 11.69 31.42
CA ALA A 360 -12.27 10.29 31.02
C ALA A 360 -12.56 9.38 32.25
N PRO A 361 -13.03 8.14 32.05
CA PRO A 361 -13.61 7.32 33.13
C PRO A 361 -12.58 6.67 34.08
N GLY A 362 -11.42 7.30 34.32
CA GLY A 362 -10.36 6.81 35.18
C GLY A 362 -10.63 7.00 36.68
N SER A 363 -10.00 6.17 37.49
CA SER A 363 -10.12 6.20 38.95
C SER A 363 -9.55 7.48 39.58
N SER A 364 -8.62 8.15 38.89
CA SER A 364 -8.01 9.39 39.35
C SER A 364 -9.01 10.54 39.50
N LEU A 365 -10.16 10.48 38.82
CA LEU A 365 -11.25 11.44 39.03
C LEU A 365 -11.74 11.48 40.48
N SER A 366 -11.78 10.34 41.16
CA SER A 366 -12.15 10.28 42.56
C SER A 366 -11.00 10.73 43.46
N SER A 367 -9.77 10.33 43.12
CA SER A 367 -8.58 10.57 43.95
C SER A 367 -8.11 12.03 43.93
N TYR A 368 -8.33 12.74 42.83
CA TYR A 368 -7.90 14.13 42.61
C TYR A 368 -9.07 15.11 42.55
N LYS A 369 -10.18 14.77 43.22
CA LYS A 369 -11.44 15.52 43.13
C LYS A 369 -11.29 17.00 43.46
N ASP A 370 -10.57 17.30 44.54
CA ASP A 370 -10.40 18.66 45.04
C ASP A 370 -9.59 19.53 44.07
N ASP A 371 -8.54 18.99 43.46
CA ASP A 371 -7.71 19.69 42.47
C ASP A 371 -8.49 19.99 41.20
N ILE A 372 -9.25 19.01 40.70
CA ILE A 372 -10.12 19.17 39.52
C ILE A 372 -11.19 20.23 39.80
N GLN A 373 -11.84 20.19 40.96
CA GLN A 373 -12.86 21.17 41.32
C GLN A 373 -12.28 22.58 41.48
N LYS A 374 -11.09 22.70 42.05
CA LYS A 374 -10.36 23.98 42.16
C LYS A 374 -10.07 24.57 40.79
N PHE A 375 -9.65 23.75 39.82
CA PHE A 375 -9.44 24.19 38.45
C PHE A 375 -10.74 24.66 37.78
N ILE A 376 -11.81 23.87 37.88
CA ILE A 376 -13.14 24.21 37.34
C ILE A 376 -13.62 25.55 37.88
N ASN A 377 -13.48 25.77 39.20
CA ASN A 377 -13.95 26.99 39.86
C ASN A 377 -13.10 28.23 39.54
N SER A 378 -11.91 28.08 38.95
CA SER A 378 -10.98 29.20 38.75
C SER A 378 -11.27 30.06 37.52
N GLY A 379 -12.35 29.81 36.79
CA GLY A 379 -12.68 30.51 35.55
C GLY A 379 -13.74 29.80 34.72
N GLU A 380 -14.16 30.42 33.62
CA GLU A 380 -15.19 29.88 32.74
C GLU A 380 -14.68 28.61 32.04
N THR A 381 -15.32 27.48 32.36
CA THR A 381 -14.87 26.14 31.97
C THR A 381 -16.04 25.35 31.41
N VAL A 382 -15.85 24.68 30.28
CA VAL A 382 -16.81 23.71 29.73
C VAL A 382 -16.31 22.32 30.04
N ILE A 383 -17.15 21.52 30.70
CA ILE A 383 -16.85 20.16 31.14
C ILE A 383 -17.50 19.17 30.20
N ILE A 384 -16.69 18.36 29.52
CA ILE A 384 -17.16 17.32 28.59
C ILE A 384 -16.71 15.95 29.06
N SER A 385 -17.64 15.02 29.28
CA SER A 385 -17.29 13.63 29.63
C SER A 385 -17.26 12.72 28.40
N ALA A 386 -16.38 11.72 28.42
CA ALA A 386 -16.20 10.76 27.33
C ALA A 386 -16.73 9.37 27.68
N ASN A 387 -17.86 8.96 27.09
CA ASN A 387 -18.54 7.66 27.27
C ASN A 387 -19.14 7.36 28.66
N PHE A 388 -19.31 8.36 29.52
CA PHE A 388 -19.99 8.21 30.83
C PHE A 388 -20.49 9.55 31.37
N ILE A 389 -21.30 9.52 32.42
CA ILE A 389 -21.72 10.70 33.18
C ILE A 389 -21.21 10.56 34.62
N PRO A 390 -20.24 11.37 35.06
CA PRO A 390 -19.76 11.30 36.44
C PRO A 390 -20.83 11.81 37.43
N THR A 391 -21.04 11.09 38.54
CA THR A 391 -21.93 11.54 39.62
C THR A 391 -21.37 12.71 40.43
N ASN A 392 -20.03 12.81 40.50
CA ASN A 392 -19.32 13.79 41.31
C ASN A 392 -19.11 15.15 40.63
N TYR A 393 -19.43 15.28 39.34
CA TYR A 393 -19.19 16.49 38.56
C TYR A 393 -20.43 16.85 37.76
N LYS A 394 -20.78 18.14 37.75
CA LYS A 394 -21.81 18.65 36.85
C LYS A 394 -21.17 18.89 35.48
N ILE A 395 -21.54 18.10 34.49
CA ILE A 395 -21.03 18.22 33.12
C ILE A 395 -21.88 19.18 32.28
N ASP A 396 -21.26 19.80 31.28
CA ASP A 396 -21.96 20.62 30.28
C ASP A 396 -22.31 19.81 29.04
N PHE A 397 -21.46 18.85 28.65
CA PHE A 397 -21.71 17.94 27.54
C PHE A 397 -21.27 16.51 27.87
N ALA A 398 -21.98 15.54 27.29
CA ALA A 398 -21.56 14.14 27.30
C ALA A 398 -21.33 13.67 25.86
N PHE A 399 -20.12 13.18 25.57
CA PHE A 399 -19.77 12.61 24.27
C PHE A 399 -19.83 11.08 24.31
N PHE A 400 -20.55 10.47 23.38
CA PHE A 400 -20.64 9.02 23.25
C PHE A 400 -20.26 8.55 21.86
N SER A 401 -19.41 7.51 21.81
CA SER A 401 -19.06 6.80 20.57
C SER A 401 -19.31 5.28 20.64
N ASN A 402 -19.73 4.79 21.80
CA ASN A 402 -20.00 3.38 22.05
C ASN A 402 -21.47 3.17 22.48
N ALA A 403 -22.19 2.32 21.75
CA ALA A 403 -23.62 2.06 21.96
C ALA A 403 -23.91 1.57 23.39
N ARG A 404 -23.13 0.59 23.88
CA ARG A 404 -23.30 0.01 25.21
C ARG A 404 -23.11 1.04 26.32
N ARG A 405 -22.21 2.01 26.10
CA ARG A 405 -21.96 3.13 27.03
C ARG A 405 -23.08 4.15 26.99
N TYR A 406 -23.57 4.51 25.80
CA TYR A 406 -24.73 5.39 25.66
C TYR A 406 -25.96 4.78 26.34
N ASP A 407 -26.25 3.51 26.07
CA ASP A 407 -27.45 2.82 26.57
C ASP A 407 -27.45 2.68 28.10
N ALA A 408 -26.28 2.62 28.74
CA ALA A 408 -26.14 2.62 30.19
C ALA A 408 -26.57 3.95 30.84
N TRP A 409 -26.55 5.05 30.09
CA TRP A 409 -26.84 6.40 30.58
C TRP A 409 -28.05 7.06 29.90
N LYS A 410 -28.71 6.40 28.95
CA LYS A 410 -29.79 6.97 28.12
C LYS A 410 -30.94 7.63 28.91
N GLU A 411 -31.26 7.13 30.10
CA GLU A 411 -32.32 7.69 30.97
C GLU A 411 -31.88 8.94 31.74
N GLN A 412 -30.57 9.21 31.79
CA GLN A 412 -29.94 10.29 32.55
C GLN A 412 -29.31 11.37 31.66
N ILE A 413 -29.20 11.09 30.35
CA ILE A 413 -28.67 12.01 29.36
C ILE A 413 -29.71 13.11 29.08
N ASP A 414 -29.29 14.37 29.18
CA ASP A 414 -30.01 15.48 28.55
C ASP A 414 -29.65 15.51 27.06
N GLU A 415 -30.62 15.21 26.19
CA GLU A 415 -30.44 15.18 24.73
C GLU A 415 -29.80 16.47 24.20
N ARG A 416 -30.06 17.62 24.84
CA ARG A 416 -29.54 18.95 24.43
C ARG A 416 -28.05 19.15 24.67
N ASN A 417 -27.50 18.35 25.58
CA ASN A 417 -26.10 18.38 25.97
C ASN A 417 -25.36 17.13 25.49
N CYS A 418 -26.02 16.29 24.69
CA CYS A 418 -25.48 15.03 24.20
C CYS A 418 -24.83 15.21 22.83
N ILE A 419 -23.61 14.73 22.70
CA ILE A 419 -22.89 14.62 21.44
C ILE A 419 -22.68 13.12 21.15
N ILE A 420 -23.15 12.65 20.00
CA ILE A 420 -22.93 11.26 19.57
C ILE A 420 -22.21 11.21 18.23
N SER A 421 -21.38 10.19 18.04
CA SER A 421 -20.88 9.87 16.71
C SER A 421 -21.91 9.09 15.89
N SER A 422 -21.88 9.28 14.56
CA SER A 422 -22.88 8.77 13.62
C SER A 422 -23.08 7.25 13.61
N ASN A 423 -22.10 6.47 14.08
CA ASN A 423 -22.24 5.02 14.28
C ASN A 423 -23.28 4.64 15.35
N LEU A 424 -23.79 5.62 16.11
CA LEU A 424 -24.82 5.42 17.12
C LEU A 424 -26.22 5.85 16.65
N LEU A 425 -26.40 6.26 15.38
CA LEU A 425 -27.70 6.74 14.89
C LEU A 425 -28.76 5.65 14.78
N GLU A 426 -28.34 4.39 14.67
CA GLU A 426 -29.26 3.27 14.62
C GLU A 426 -29.92 3.01 15.98
N GLU A 427 -31.08 2.35 15.95
CA GLU A 427 -31.84 1.90 17.14
C GLU A 427 -32.44 3.03 18.02
N GLY A 428 -32.71 4.20 17.44
CA GLY A 428 -33.53 5.23 18.09
C GLY A 428 -32.83 6.04 19.18
N ARG A 429 -31.48 6.01 19.22
CA ARG A 429 -30.67 6.87 20.09
C ARG A 429 -30.80 8.34 19.65
N LYS A 430 -30.86 9.24 20.62
CA LYS A 430 -31.13 10.67 20.42
C LYS A 430 -30.01 11.54 20.96
N ALA A 431 -29.70 12.60 20.22
CA ALA A 431 -28.75 13.63 20.61
C ALA A 431 -29.00 14.90 19.80
N GLU A 432 -28.69 16.07 20.38
CA GLU A 432 -28.71 17.35 19.66
C GLU A 432 -27.53 17.44 18.67
N PHE A 433 -26.38 16.88 19.02
CA PHE A 433 -25.16 17.00 18.21
C PHE A 433 -24.73 15.64 17.68
N ILE A 434 -24.76 15.49 16.36
CA ILE A 434 -24.29 14.30 15.66
C ILE A 434 -23.01 14.66 14.91
N VAL A 435 -21.94 13.88 15.14
CA VAL A 435 -20.63 14.09 14.53
C VAL A 435 -20.20 12.89 13.70
N ASN A 436 -19.40 13.10 12.66
CA ASN A 436 -19.02 12.05 11.72
C ASN A 436 -18.04 11.06 12.38
N TYR A 437 -18.48 9.81 12.56
CA TYR A 437 -17.69 8.75 13.17
C TYR A 437 -16.41 8.43 12.39
N SER A 438 -16.51 8.31 11.07
CA SER A 438 -15.38 7.96 10.20
C SER A 438 -14.26 9.01 10.27
N ASP A 439 -14.61 10.29 10.39
CA ASP A 439 -13.66 11.40 10.57
C ASP A 439 -12.93 11.37 11.92
N LEU A 440 -13.57 10.90 12.99
CA LEU A 440 -12.99 10.87 14.34
C LEU A 440 -12.25 9.57 14.62
N SER A 441 -12.72 8.46 14.06
CA SER A 441 -12.24 7.12 14.36
C SER A 441 -11.17 6.60 13.40
N ILE A 442 -10.88 7.26 12.28
CA ILE A 442 -9.88 6.78 11.30
C ILE A 442 -8.88 7.88 10.96
N ASP A 443 -7.59 7.57 11.08
CA ASP A 443 -6.47 8.41 10.64
C ASP A 443 -5.40 7.61 9.88
N ASP A 444 -4.26 8.24 9.60
CA ASP A 444 -3.13 7.61 8.89
C ASP A 444 -2.47 6.46 9.66
N ASN A 445 -2.68 6.39 10.98
CA ASN A 445 -2.23 5.31 11.86
C ASN A 445 -3.29 4.20 12.03
N GLY A 446 -4.41 4.29 11.30
CA GLY A 446 -5.48 3.30 11.26
C GLY A 446 -6.72 3.70 12.06
N ARG A 447 -7.52 2.70 12.45
CA ARG A 447 -8.74 2.92 13.24
C ARG A 447 -8.40 3.14 14.72
N CYS A 448 -8.94 4.19 15.33
CA CYS A 448 -8.91 4.49 16.76
C CYS A 448 -10.33 4.40 17.33
N ASP A 449 -10.55 3.45 18.23
CA ASP A 449 -11.81 3.22 18.94
C ASP A 449 -11.84 3.86 20.35
N ASN A 450 -10.74 4.49 20.78
CA ASN A 450 -10.70 5.20 22.05
C ASN A 450 -11.54 6.48 22.02
N CYS A 451 -12.59 6.53 22.84
CA CYS A 451 -13.54 7.65 22.90
C CYS A 451 -12.90 8.98 23.32
N THR A 452 -11.96 8.97 24.27
CA THR A 452 -11.28 10.20 24.71
C THR A 452 -10.46 10.79 23.57
N ILE A 453 -9.74 9.97 22.81
CA ILE A 453 -9.00 10.41 21.61
C ILE A 453 -9.96 10.96 20.54
N MET A 454 -11.09 10.28 20.29
CA MET A 454 -12.10 10.78 19.36
C MET A 454 -12.69 12.14 19.79
N LEU A 455 -12.94 12.33 21.08
CA LEU A 455 -13.39 13.62 21.62
C LEU A 455 -12.33 14.72 21.44
N ILE A 456 -11.07 14.42 21.70
CA ILE A 456 -9.97 15.38 21.49
C ILE A 456 -9.88 15.77 20.00
N LYS A 457 -10.04 14.81 19.08
CA LYS A 457 -10.11 15.09 17.63
C LYS A 457 -11.31 15.95 17.25
N LEU A 458 -12.47 15.74 17.87
CA LEU A 458 -13.64 16.59 17.70
C LEU A 458 -13.36 18.03 18.16
N LEU A 459 -12.76 18.20 19.34
CA LEU A 459 -12.40 19.51 19.88
C LEU A 459 -11.40 20.25 18.98
N ARG A 460 -10.45 19.52 18.38
CA ARG A 460 -9.57 20.06 17.34
C ARG A 460 -10.35 20.53 16.10
N LYS A 461 -11.34 19.76 15.60
CA LYS A 461 -12.23 20.21 14.50
C LYS A 461 -12.99 21.49 14.87
N CYS A 462 -13.33 21.68 16.14
CA CYS A 462 -13.93 22.92 16.64
C CYS A 462 -12.92 24.09 16.77
N GLY A 463 -11.63 23.86 16.56
CA GLY A 463 -10.58 24.89 16.65
C GLY A 463 -10.04 25.13 18.05
N ILE A 464 -10.23 24.18 18.97
CA ILE A 464 -9.69 24.25 20.34
C ILE A 464 -8.26 23.70 20.32
N GLN A 465 -7.30 24.44 20.89
CA GLN A 465 -5.90 24.05 20.98
C GLN A 465 -5.50 23.59 22.38
N ASP A 466 -5.93 24.32 23.42
CA ASP A 466 -5.67 23.98 24.82
C ASP A 466 -6.80 23.12 25.39
N ILE A 467 -6.47 21.89 25.79
CA ILE A 467 -7.42 20.95 26.38
C ILE A 467 -6.86 20.42 27.69
N TYR A 468 -7.65 20.55 28.75
CA TYR A 468 -7.34 19.99 30.05
C TYR A 468 -7.96 18.61 30.16
N ILE A 469 -7.22 17.62 30.66
CA ILE A 469 -7.67 16.22 30.68
C ILE A 469 -7.57 15.69 32.12
N ALA A 470 -8.65 15.09 32.61
CA ALA A 470 -8.67 14.41 33.91
C ALA A 470 -9.27 13.01 33.76
N GLY A 471 -8.77 12.03 34.52
CA GLY A 471 -9.28 10.66 34.48
C GLY A 471 -8.82 9.85 33.27
N PHE A 472 -7.78 10.29 32.55
CA PHE A 472 -7.22 9.55 31.40
C PHE A 472 -5.98 8.75 31.83
N ASP A 473 -6.16 7.90 32.82
CA ASP A 473 -5.10 7.30 33.63
C ASP A 473 -4.21 6.32 32.85
N GLY A 474 -4.84 5.50 32.00
CA GLY A 474 -4.25 4.33 31.36
C GLY A 474 -4.57 3.03 32.07
N TYR A 475 -4.12 1.91 31.50
CA TYR A 475 -4.45 0.57 32.00
C TYR A 475 -3.32 0.01 32.89
N ASP A 476 -3.66 -0.44 34.09
CA ASP A 476 -2.84 -1.25 35.01
C ASP A 476 -3.25 -2.72 34.98
N GLU A 477 -2.27 -3.63 35.10
CA GLU A 477 -2.49 -5.09 35.11
C GLU A 477 -3.14 -5.60 36.41
N ALA A 478 -3.10 -4.81 37.49
CA ALA A 478 -3.55 -5.19 38.84
C ALA A 478 -4.41 -4.12 39.55
N GLY A 479 -4.86 -3.07 38.86
CA GLY A 479 -5.54 -1.91 39.44
C GLY A 479 -7.00 -1.71 39.00
N ASN A 480 -7.73 -0.87 39.72
CA ASN A 480 -9.05 -0.37 39.29
C ASN A 480 -8.87 0.69 38.19
N ASN A 481 -8.90 0.24 36.93
CA ASN A 481 -8.69 1.11 35.75
C ASN A 481 -9.84 2.08 35.46
N TYR A 482 -10.97 1.95 36.17
CA TYR A 482 -12.16 2.76 35.95
C TYR A 482 -12.74 3.29 37.26
N ILE A 483 -13.44 4.43 37.17
CA ILE A 483 -14.15 5.05 38.29
C ILE A 483 -15.28 4.17 38.82
N ASP A 484 -15.96 3.42 37.94
CA ASP A 484 -17.04 2.49 38.28
C ASP A 484 -16.70 1.06 37.84
N THR A 485 -16.98 0.07 38.69
CA THR A 485 -16.63 -1.34 38.46
C THR A 485 -17.37 -2.00 37.30
N TYR A 486 -18.56 -1.53 36.92
CA TYR A 486 -19.29 -2.08 35.77
C TYR A 486 -18.64 -1.72 34.41
N MET A 487 -17.66 -0.79 34.42
CA MET A 487 -16.96 -0.34 33.22
C MET A 487 -15.80 -1.26 32.81
N VAL A 488 -15.47 -2.26 33.63
CA VAL A 488 -14.36 -3.19 33.40
C VAL A 488 -14.67 -4.10 32.21
N SER A 489 -13.83 -4.05 31.17
CA SER A 489 -13.85 -4.98 30.05
C SER A 489 -13.04 -6.24 30.38
N ILE A 490 -13.58 -7.42 30.07
CA ILE A 490 -12.98 -8.74 30.38
C ILE A 490 -11.75 -9.05 29.50
N HIS A 491 -11.46 -8.26 28.46
CA HIS A 491 -10.46 -8.60 27.43
C HIS A 491 -9.41 -7.51 27.10
N THR A 492 -9.20 -6.51 27.95
CA THR A 492 -8.22 -5.44 27.62
C THR A 492 -6.77 -5.89 27.86
N LYS A 493 -5.98 -6.02 26.79
CA LYS A 493 -4.52 -6.17 26.88
C LYS A 493 -3.86 -4.85 27.26
N GLY A 494 -3.86 -4.51 28.55
CA GLY A 494 -3.57 -3.16 29.05
C GLY A 494 -2.26 -2.53 28.56
N LYS A 495 -1.15 -3.28 28.46
CA LYS A 495 0.14 -2.74 28.01
C LYS A 495 0.17 -2.36 26.52
N GLU A 496 -0.30 -3.25 25.64
CA GLU A 496 -0.34 -3.00 24.18
C GLU A 496 -1.23 -1.78 23.88
N GLU A 497 -2.38 -1.70 24.56
CA GLU A 497 -3.33 -0.60 24.40
C GLU A 497 -2.76 0.73 24.89
N ASN A 498 -2.00 0.73 25.99
CA ASN A 498 -1.34 1.95 26.47
C ASN A 498 -0.34 2.52 25.46
N VAL A 499 0.47 1.65 24.84
CA VAL A 499 1.45 2.06 23.82
C VAL A 499 0.73 2.66 22.61
N ARG A 500 -0.35 2.03 22.16
CA ARG A 500 -1.16 2.50 21.03
C ARG A 500 -1.81 3.85 21.33
N ILE A 501 -2.42 4.03 22.50
CA ILE A 501 -3.05 5.30 22.90
C ILE A 501 -2.00 6.40 23.07
N LYS A 502 -0.83 6.10 23.66
CA LYS A 502 0.26 7.06 23.78
C LYS A 502 0.70 7.61 22.43
N LYS A 503 0.83 6.74 21.42
CA LYS A 503 1.14 7.17 20.04
C LYS A 503 0.12 8.19 19.52
N TYR A 504 -1.19 7.96 19.72
CA TYR A 504 -2.22 8.92 19.32
C TYR A 504 -2.13 10.25 20.09
N VAL A 505 -1.77 10.21 21.38
CA VAL A 505 -1.59 11.44 22.18
C VAL A 505 -0.38 12.23 21.68
N ASP A 506 0.72 11.55 21.36
CA ASP A 506 1.92 12.19 20.80
C ASP A 506 1.63 12.80 19.41
N ASP A 507 0.95 12.08 18.52
CA ASP A 507 0.51 12.61 17.21
C ASP A 507 -0.38 13.86 17.36
N LEU A 508 -1.25 13.89 18.38
CA LEU A 508 -2.10 15.04 18.66
C LEU A 508 -1.28 16.23 19.14
N LYS A 509 -0.30 16.02 20.04
CA LYS A 509 0.64 17.07 20.50
C LYS A 509 1.44 17.64 19.33
N ASP A 510 1.94 16.79 18.44
CA ASP A 510 2.67 17.20 17.23
C ASP A 510 1.79 18.00 16.26
N SER A 511 0.46 17.80 16.30
CA SER A 511 -0.51 18.60 15.55
C SER A 511 -0.86 19.96 16.18
N MET A 512 0.01 20.49 17.04
CA MET A 512 -0.14 21.77 17.76
C MET A 512 -1.30 21.81 18.78
N MET A 513 -1.67 20.65 19.32
CA MET A 513 -2.63 20.58 20.44
C MET A 513 -1.88 20.55 21.77
N ASN A 514 -2.27 21.41 22.70
CA ASN A 514 -1.71 21.45 24.04
C ASN A 514 -2.60 20.63 24.99
N LEU A 515 -2.19 19.39 25.25
CA LEU A 515 -2.90 18.45 26.12
C LEU A 515 -2.33 18.54 27.54
N ILE A 516 -3.11 19.12 28.46
CA ILE A 516 -2.69 19.41 29.83
C ILE A 516 -3.37 18.40 30.77
N PHE A 517 -2.59 17.47 31.33
CA PHE A 517 -3.11 16.45 32.24
C PHE A 517 -3.25 17.03 33.66
N LEU A 518 -4.48 17.04 34.19
CA LEU A 518 -4.79 17.47 35.57
C LEU A 518 -4.66 16.32 36.57
N THR A 519 -4.60 15.08 36.09
CA THR A 519 -4.42 13.87 36.87
C THR A 519 -3.28 13.04 36.26
N PRO A 520 -2.59 12.20 37.05
CA PRO A 520 -1.54 11.34 36.51
C PRO A 520 -2.05 10.51 35.32
N SER A 521 -1.27 10.46 34.25
CA SER A 521 -1.59 9.69 33.05
C SER A 521 -0.35 8.97 32.53
N LYS A 522 -0.51 7.73 32.10
CA LYS A 522 0.53 6.99 31.39
C LYS A 522 0.82 7.53 29.99
N TYR A 523 0.00 8.45 29.51
CA TYR A 523 0.08 9.04 28.16
C TYR A 523 0.72 10.43 28.15
N GLU A 524 1.06 10.98 29.32
CA GLU A 524 1.97 12.13 29.43
C GLU A 524 3.35 11.74 28.89
#